data_AF-A0A090TWQ5-F1
#
_entry.id   AF-A0A090TWQ5-F1
#
_cell.length_a   1.000
_cell.length_b   1.000
_cell.length_c   1.000
_cell.angle_alpha   90.00
_cell.angle_beta   90.00
_cell.angle_gamma   90.00
#
_symmetry.space_group_name_H-M   'P 1'
#
loop_
_entity.id
_entity.type
_entity.pdbx_description
1 polymer ?
#
loop_
_entity_poly.entity_id
_entity_poly.type
_entity_poly.pdbx_seq_one_letter_code
_entity_poly.pdbx_strand_id
1 'polypeptide(L)'
;MIQQGQSLPASTLSELTSDGMVNHEVETLFKDKKVVLFAVPGAFTPTCSEAHLPGFIVLADKLKEKGVDLICCVSVNDAFVMKHGATPKMPVN
;
A
#
# COMPACT_ATOMS: atom_id res chain seq x y z
N MET A 1 19.47 -2.24 -1.92
CA MET A 1 18.44 -3.11 -2.52
C MET A 1 18.13 -4.21 -1.53
N ILE A 2 16.85 -4.45 -1.22
CA ILE A 2 16.44 -5.51 -0.28
C ILE A 2 16.48 -6.89 -0.96
N GLN A 3 16.70 -7.95 -0.19
CA GLN A 3 16.75 -9.34 -0.64
C GLN A 3 15.73 -10.20 0.11
N GLN A 4 15.40 -11.37 -0.47
CA GLN A 4 14.51 -12.33 0.19
C GLN A 4 15.08 -12.75 1.55
N GLY A 5 14.22 -12.81 2.57
CA GLY A 5 14.60 -13.13 3.95
C GLY A 5 15.16 -11.95 4.76
N GLN A 6 15.39 -10.79 4.15
CA GLN A 6 15.75 -9.58 4.89
C GLN A 6 14.53 -8.88 5.46
N SER A 7 14.70 -8.28 6.64
CA SER A 7 13.71 -7.39 7.22
C SER A 7 13.53 -6.13 6.37
N LEU A 8 12.32 -5.58 6.39
CA LEU A 8 12.05 -4.27 5.81
C LEU A 8 12.87 -3.18 6.53
N PRO A 9 13.36 -2.15 5.82
CA PRO A 9 14.10 -1.07 6.43
C PRO A 9 13.19 -0.27 7.37
N ALA A 10 13.73 0.16 8.51
CA ALA A 10 13.03 1.08 9.40
C ALA A 10 12.76 2.41 8.67
N SER A 11 11.49 2.80 8.63
CA SER A 11 11.03 4.02 7.98
C SER A 11 9.61 4.34 8.45
N THR A 12 9.17 5.55 8.15
CA THR A 12 7.81 6.02 8.44
C THR A 12 7.07 6.24 7.12
N LEU A 13 5.87 5.71 7.01
CA LEU A 13 4.95 5.91 5.88
C LEU A 13 3.81 6.82 6.31
N SER A 14 3.45 7.79 5.47
CA SER A 14 2.34 8.70 5.75
C SER A 14 1.09 8.32 4.95
N GLU A 15 -0.06 8.30 5.62
CA GLU A 15 -1.37 8.03 5.06
C GLU A 15 -2.34 9.15 5.43
N LEU A 16 -3.13 9.63 4.47
CA LEU A 16 -4.19 10.59 4.74
C LEU A 16 -5.54 9.85 4.86
N THR A 17 -6.03 9.74 6.09
CA THR A 17 -7.33 9.14 6.42
C THR A 17 -8.42 10.22 6.47
N SER A 18 -9.67 9.84 6.74
CA SER A 18 -10.76 10.80 7.00
C SER A 18 -10.51 11.64 8.25
N ASP A 19 -9.76 11.11 9.22
CA ASP A 19 -9.53 11.74 10.52
C ASP A 19 -8.24 12.58 10.55
N GLY A 20 -7.46 12.52 9.47
CA GLY A 20 -6.27 13.34 9.29
C GLY A 20 -5.05 12.55 8.80
N MET A 21 -3.88 13.17 8.93
CA MET A 21 -2.61 12.54 8.60
C MET A 21 -2.23 11.51 9.67
N VAL A 22 -1.94 10.28 9.25
CA VAL A 22 -1.44 9.20 10.10
C VAL A 22 -0.04 8.83 9.63
N ASN A 23 0.89 8.72 10.58
CA ASN A 23 2.25 8.23 10.33
C ASN A 23 2.39 6.82 10.88
N HIS A 24 2.77 5.90 10.01
CA HIS A 24 2.94 4.48 10.32
C HIS A 24 4.43 4.13 10.33
N GLU A 25 4.92 3.61 11.44
CA GLU A 25 6.24 2.98 11.49
C GLU A 25 6.19 1.63 10.77
N VAL A 26 7.09 1.39 9.80
CA VAL A 26 7.12 0.17 8.98
C VAL A 26 7.16 -1.09 9.84
N GLU A 27 7.95 -1.07 10.92
CA GLU A 27 8.08 -2.21 11.83
C GLU A 27 6.74 -2.56 12.48
N THR A 28 5.99 -1.57 12.96
CA THR A 28 4.73 -1.80 13.68
C THR A 28 3.58 -2.07 12.72
N LEU A 29 3.56 -1.40 11.55
CA LEU A 29 2.54 -1.55 10.53
C LEU A 29 2.47 -3.00 10.02
N PHE A 30 3.63 -3.61 9.80
CA PHE A 30 3.76 -4.94 9.20
C PHE A 30 4.05 -6.07 10.19
N LYS A 31 4.22 -5.76 11.49
CA LYS A 31 4.45 -6.77 12.52
C LYS A 31 3.34 -7.80 12.56
N ASP A 32 3.71 -9.07 12.63
CA ASP A 32 2.82 -10.23 12.78
C ASP A 32 1.72 -10.34 11.69
N LYS A 33 1.91 -9.68 10.55
CA LYS A 33 0.97 -9.68 9.41
C LYS A 33 1.61 -10.28 8.16
N LYS A 34 0.81 -11.01 7.39
CA LYS A 34 1.15 -11.37 6.01
C LYS A 34 0.69 -10.26 5.08
N VAL A 35 1.66 -9.57 4.48
CA VAL A 35 1.40 -8.33 3.72
C VAL A 35 1.78 -8.47 2.26
N VAL A 36 0.89 -8.00 1.38
CA VAL A 36 1.18 -7.76 -0.02
C VAL A 36 1.50 -6.28 -0.19
N LEU A 37 2.78 -5.95 -0.29
CA LEU A 37 3.27 -4.60 -0.52
C LEU A 37 3.70 -4.47 -1.99
N PHE A 38 3.18 -3.47 -2.69
CA PHE A 38 3.63 -3.14 -4.04
C PHE A 38 3.91 -1.64 -4.16
N ALA A 39 4.89 -1.31 -4.99
CA ALA A 39 5.34 0.07 -5.18
C ALA A 39 5.04 0.56 -6.59
N VAL A 40 4.70 1.83 -6.71
CA VAL A 40 4.53 2.52 -8.00
C VAL A 40 5.47 3.73 -8.05
N PRO A 41 6.09 4.05 -9.20
CA PRO A 41 6.96 5.22 -9.33
C PRO A 41 6.26 6.54 -9.00
N GLY A 42 4.97 6.63 -9.28
CA GLY A 42 4.15 7.79 -8.93
C GLY A 42 2.65 7.52 -9.09
N ALA A 43 1.85 8.15 -8.23
CA ALA A 43 0.41 8.25 -8.37
C ALA A 43 0.06 8.88 -9.74
N PHE A 44 -1.10 8.50 -10.29
CA PHE A 44 -1.62 8.99 -11.59
C PHE A 44 -0.79 8.64 -12.84
N THR A 45 0.27 7.86 -12.72
CA THR A 45 0.98 7.38 -13.92
C THR A 45 0.13 6.29 -14.61
N PRO A 46 0.03 6.27 -15.96
CA PRO A 46 -0.96 5.46 -16.68
C PRO A 46 -0.89 3.97 -16.34
N THR A 47 0.30 3.38 -16.41
CA THR A 47 0.52 1.96 -16.08
C THR A 47 0.19 1.61 -14.64
N CYS A 48 0.45 2.53 -13.69
CA CYS A 48 0.23 2.28 -12.28
C CYS A 48 -1.25 2.34 -11.90
N SER A 49 -1.99 3.28 -12.49
CA SER A 49 -3.40 3.54 -12.19
C SER A 49 -4.35 2.61 -12.94
N GLU A 50 -3.96 2.15 -14.14
CA GLU A 50 -4.83 1.36 -15.02
C GLU A 50 -4.55 -0.15 -14.95
N ALA A 51 -3.31 -0.58 -14.68
CA ALA A 51 -2.94 -1.99 -14.74
C ALA A 51 -2.46 -2.58 -13.39
N HIS A 52 -1.64 -1.86 -12.62
CA HIS A 52 -1.09 -2.40 -11.37
C HIS A 52 -2.11 -2.38 -10.24
N LEU A 53 -2.59 -1.19 -9.88
CA LEU A 53 -3.49 -1.01 -8.75
C LEU A 53 -4.81 -1.80 -8.90
N PRO A 54 -5.52 -1.78 -10.05
CA PRO A 54 -6.81 -2.48 -10.18
C PRO A 54 -6.72 -4.00 -10.02
N GLY A 55 -5.60 -4.62 -10.42
CA GLY A 55 -5.40 -6.07 -10.29
C GLY A 55 -5.41 -6.53 -8.82
N PHE A 56 -4.74 -5.80 -7.94
CA PHE A 56 -4.72 -6.11 -6.50
C PHE A 56 -6.09 -5.90 -5.82
N ILE A 57 -6.88 -4.95 -6.32
CA ILE A 57 -8.24 -4.71 -5.83
C ILE A 57 -9.17 -5.85 -6.21
N VAL A 58 -9.17 -6.26 -7.49
CA VAL A 58 -9.98 -7.37 -7.98
C VAL A 58 -9.62 -8.69 -7.29
N LEU A 59 -8.34 -8.85 -6.93
CA LEU A 59 -7.85 -10.05 -6.23
C LEU A 59 -7.87 -9.93 -4.70
N ALA A 60 -8.32 -8.81 -4.14
CA ALA A 60 -8.20 -8.54 -2.70
C ALA A 60 -8.85 -9.65 -1.85
N ASP A 61 -10.06 -10.09 -2.22
CA ASP A 61 -10.76 -11.14 -1.47
C ASP A 61 -10.04 -12.48 -1.55
N LYS A 62 -9.52 -12.84 -2.74
CA LYS A 62 -8.72 -14.06 -2.92
C LYS A 62 -7.40 -14.02 -2.15
N LEU A 63 -6.81 -12.83 -2.00
CA LEU A 63 -5.60 -12.64 -1.20
C LEU A 63 -5.93 -12.79 0.29
N LYS A 64 -7.05 -12.19 0.75
CA LYS A 64 -7.55 -12.36 2.12
C LYS A 64 -7.84 -13.82 2.45
N GLU A 65 -8.49 -14.58 1.54
CA GLU A 65 -8.72 -16.03 1.68
C GLU A 65 -7.41 -16.83 1.85
N LYS A 66 -6.29 -16.33 1.30
CA LYS A 66 -4.95 -16.91 1.47
C LYS A 66 -4.22 -16.41 2.72
N GLY A 67 -4.94 -15.74 3.62
CA GLY A 67 -4.44 -15.21 4.88
C GLY A 67 -3.61 -13.93 4.74
N VAL A 68 -3.81 -13.14 3.68
CA VAL A 68 -3.20 -11.80 3.59
C VAL A 68 -3.99 -10.82 4.46
N ASP A 69 -3.33 -10.22 5.44
CA ASP A 69 -3.93 -9.29 6.39
C ASP A 69 -3.97 -7.85 5.84
N LEU A 70 -2.99 -7.50 5.00
CA LEU A 70 -2.83 -6.14 4.48
C LEU A 70 -2.36 -6.15 3.02
N ILE A 71 -2.98 -5.30 2.20
CA ILE A 71 -2.52 -4.99 0.84
C ILE A 71 -2.20 -3.49 0.82
N CYS A 72 -0.95 -3.14 0.50
CA CYS A 72 -0.47 -1.76 0.57
C CYS A 72 0.19 -1.34 -0.75
N CYS A 73 -0.20 -0.15 -1.24
CA CYS A 73 0.44 0.52 -2.37
C CYS A 73 1.30 1.67 -1.84
N VAL A 74 2.61 1.65 -2.12
CA VAL A 74 3.53 2.74 -1.72
C VAL A 74 4.06 3.50 -2.93
N SER A 75 4.34 4.79 -2.73
CA SER A 75 4.99 5.65 -3.71
C SER A 75 5.79 6.74 -2.98
N VAL A 76 6.61 7.48 -3.73
CA VAL A 76 7.39 8.62 -3.22
C VAL A 76 6.57 9.92 -3.20
N ASN A 77 5.30 9.89 -3.60
CA ASN A 77 4.39 11.02 -3.47
C ASN A 77 3.96 11.25 -2.02
N ASP A 78 3.55 12.48 -1.70
CA ASP A 78 2.94 12.80 -0.42
C ASP A 78 1.55 12.15 -0.26
N ALA A 79 1.07 12.08 1.00
CA ALA A 79 -0.17 11.39 1.33
C ALA A 79 -1.43 12.07 0.75
N PHE A 80 -1.40 13.38 0.48
CA PHE A 80 -2.53 14.06 -0.17
C PHE A 80 -2.64 13.60 -1.63
N VAL A 81 -1.53 13.56 -2.35
CA VAL A 81 -1.48 13.06 -3.73
C VAL A 81 -1.89 11.59 -3.79
N MET A 82 -1.39 10.76 -2.87
CA MET A 82 -1.77 9.34 -2.80
C MET A 82 -3.26 9.15 -2.55
N LYS A 83 -3.88 9.92 -1.64
CA LYS A 83 -5.32 9.85 -1.37
C LYS A 83 -6.16 10.13 -2.61
N HIS A 84 -5.81 11.17 -3.37
CA HIS A 84 -6.51 11.52 -4.61
C HIS A 84 -6.23 10.52 -5.74
N GLY A 85 -5.04 9.93 -5.79
CA GLY A 85 -4.65 8.94 -6.80
C GLY A 85 -5.26 7.55 -6.58
N ALA A 86 -5.62 7.22 -5.35
CA ALA A 86 -6.19 5.92 -4.98
C ALA A 86 -7.74 5.90 -4.90
N THR A 87 -8.37 7.07 -4.82
CA THR A 87 -9.83 7.25 -4.70
C THR A 87 -10.46 7.20 -6.09
N PRO A 88 -10.76 5.99 -6.60
CA PRO A 88 -12.02 5.38 -6.15
C PRO A 88 -11.99 3.85 -5.96
N LYS A 89 -10.83 3.19 -5.77
CA LYS A 89 -10.80 1.72 -5.91
C LYS A 89 -10.16 0.90 -4.78
N MET A 90 -9.45 1.48 -3.82
CA MET A 90 -8.97 0.67 -2.68
C MET A 90 -10.01 0.67 -1.56
N PRO A 91 -10.58 -0.49 -1.19
CA PRO A 91 -11.35 -0.59 0.04
C PRO A 91 -10.40 -0.28 1.20
N VAL A 92 -10.59 0.90 1.79
CA VAL A 92 -10.12 1.21 3.13
C VAL A 92 -10.82 0.21 4.06
N ASN A 93 -10.06 -0.80 4.47
CA ASN A 93 -10.43 -1.66 5.59
C ASN A 93 -9.86 -1.04 6.85
#